data_AF-A0A7W0P626-F1
#
_entry.id   AF-A0A7W0P626-F1
#
_cell.length_a   1.000
_cell.length_b   1.000
_cell.length_c   1.000
_cell.angle_alpha   90.00
_cell.angle_beta   90.00
_cell.angle_gamma   90.00
#
_symmetry.space_group_name_H-M   'P 1'
#
loop_
_entity.id
_entity.type
_entity.pdbx_description
1 polymer ?
#
loop_
_entity_poly.entity_id
_entity_poly.type
_entity_poly.pdbx_seq_one_letter_code
_entity_poly.pdbx_strand_id
1 'polypeptide(L)'
;MEITSRLGLGAALGLAVGTFAASASAAYTPKLIVQAQGQQTTINVSQDATDDSTARIVIYAPRDVSATLNQPPRTQIGSVRGLINILDLAPPAGVNQEFTGGITTVAPSEAPPTVALCAPGAHDAIWVVSPTAAGASLEAIPMVVDRITTGPEAAFASAKITVCFRPPDIPQGTPGRSPSGARLLQASFTLLGVFTSPTGGSSLAWNALFTPYTPRVGQVNG
;
A
#
# COMPACT_ATOMS: atom_id res chain seq x y z
N MET A 1 48.64 -27.41 65.76
CA MET A 1 47.82 -28.23 64.85
C MET A 1 47.29 -27.31 63.75
N GLU A 2 47.86 -27.52 62.56
CA GLU A 2 47.55 -27.03 61.19
C GLU A 2 46.92 -25.64 60.88
N ILE A 3 47.77 -24.78 60.30
CA ILE A 3 47.71 -23.99 59.03
C ILE A 3 46.38 -23.96 58.24
N THR A 4 45.92 -22.77 57.78
CA THR A 4 45.87 -22.33 56.34
C THR A 4 44.85 -21.19 56.06
N SER A 5 45.36 -20.18 55.34
CA SER A 5 44.81 -18.94 54.75
C SER A 5 43.68 -19.08 53.70
N ARG A 6 42.80 -18.07 53.50
CA ARG A 6 42.21 -17.54 52.21
C ARG A 6 41.58 -16.14 52.46
N LEU A 7 42.10 -15.04 51.91
CA LEU A 7 41.88 -14.40 50.59
C LEU A 7 40.40 -14.12 50.22
N GLY A 8 40.05 -12.84 50.02
CA GLY A 8 38.78 -12.40 49.44
C GLY A 8 38.83 -10.95 48.95
N LEU A 9 39.15 -10.76 47.67
CA LEU A 9 39.16 -9.50 46.92
C LEU A 9 37.81 -9.34 46.19
N GLY A 10 37.21 -8.16 46.17
CA GLY A 10 35.98 -7.92 45.40
C GLY A 10 35.78 -6.45 45.04
N ALA A 11 36.19 -6.07 43.83
CA ALA A 11 35.87 -4.80 43.18
C ALA A 11 34.77 -5.03 42.13
N ALA A 12 33.69 -4.26 42.18
CA ALA A 12 32.61 -4.31 41.19
C ALA A 12 32.56 -2.98 40.41
N LEU A 13 32.98 -3.01 39.14
CA LEU A 13 32.76 -1.95 38.16
C LEU A 13 31.50 -2.29 37.36
N GLY A 14 30.47 -1.45 37.47
CA GLY A 14 29.23 -1.57 36.70
C GLY A 14 29.37 -0.99 35.30
N LEU A 15 29.28 -1.84 34.27
CA LEU A 15 29.11 -1.43 32.88
C LEU A 15 27.60 -1.46 32.54
N ALA A 16 27.02 -0.28 32.30
CA ALA A 16 25.69 -0.16 31.73
C ALA A 16 25.77 -0.37 30.20
N VAL A 17 25.30 -1.52 29.72
CA VAL A 17 25.18 -1.80 28.28
C VAL A 17 23.83 -1.27 27.82
N GLY A 18 23.84 -0.23 26.99
CA GLY A 18 22.65 0.25 26.30
C GLY A 18 22.21 -0.76 25.25
N THR A 19 21.05 -1.38 25.44
CA THR A 19 20.42 -2.21 24.41
C THR A 19 19.84 -1.31 23.33
N PHE A 20 20.52 -1.20 22.19
CA PHE A 20 19.87 -0.73 20.97
C PHE A 20 18.84 -1.79 20.59
N ALA A 21 17.56 -1.49 20.76
CA ALA A 21 16.49 -2.26 20.16
C ALA A 21 16.62 -2.09 18.65
N ALA A 22 17.28 -3.04 17.98
CA ALA A 22 17.17 -3.16 16.54
C ALA A 22 15.68 -3.41 16.26
N SER A 23 14.99 -2.42 15.71
CA SER A 23 13.69 -2.63 15.10
C SER A 23 13.91 -3.61 13.96
N ALA A 24 13.63 -4.89 14.23
CA ALA A 24 13.62 -5.92 13.21
C ALA A 24 12.56 -5.51 12.20
N SER A 25 12.98 -4.94 11.06
CA SER A 25 12.09 -4.80 9.91
C SER A 25 11.67 -6.20 9.53
N ALA A 26 10.38 -6.53 9.59
CA ALA A 26 9.91 -7.73 8.93
C ALA A 26 10.31 -7.63 7.45
N ALA A 27 10.75 -8.74 6.87
CA ALA A 27 11.16 -8.76 5.48
C ALA A 27 9.96 -8.46 4.59
N TYR A 28 9.80 -7.22 4.16
CA TYR A 28 8.68 -6.77 3.35
C TYR A 28 8.81 -7.27 1.91
N THR A 29 7.95 -8.21 1.49
CA THR A 29 8.07 -8.90 0.18
C THR A 29 6.80 -8.81 -0.68
N PRO A 30 6.40 -7.59 -1.07
CA PRO A 30 5.19 -7.39 -1.87
C PRO A 30 5.34 -7.97 -3.27
N LYS A 31 4.19 -8.30 -3.88
CA LYS A 31 4.11 -8.86 -5.24
C LYS A 31 3.17 -8.03 -6.09
N LEU A 32 3.55 -7.87 -7.35
CA LEU A 32 2.73 -7.32 -8.42
C LEU A 32 2.58 -8.37 -9.52
N ILE A 33 1.34 -8.64 -9.95
CA ILE A 33 1.05 -9.45 -11.14
C ILE A 33 0.02 -8.69 -11.97
N VAL A 34 0.41 -8.30 -13.19
CA VAL A 34 -0.48 -7.63 -14.13
C VAL A 34 -0.76 -8.53 -15.32
N GLN A 35 -2.03 -8.60 -15.70
CA GLN A 35 -2.51 -9.27 -16.90
C GLN A 35 -3.27 -8.24 -17.73
N ALA A 36 -2.80 -7.93 -18.93
CA ALA A 36 -3.43 -6.97 -19.81
C ALA A 36 -3.73 -7.61 -21.16
N GLN A 37 -4.99 -7.57 -21.59
CA GLN A 37 -5.45 -8.10 -22.87
C GLN A 37 -6.40 -7.11 -23.53
N GLY A 38 -5.98 -6.56 -24.67
CA GLY A 38 -6.75 -5.52 -25.36
C GLY A 38 -6.98 -4.32 -24.45
N GLN A 39 -8.24 -4.08 -24.10
CA GLN A 39 -8.67 -2.98 -23.22
C GLN A 39 -8.95 -3.40 -21.77
N GLN A 40 -8.77 -4.67 -21.43
CA GLN A 40 -8.92 -5.17 -20.07
C GLN A 40 -7.55 -5.28 -19.41
N THR A 41 -7.41 -4.68 -18.22
CA THR A 41 -6.19 -4.77 -17.42
C THR A 41 -6.55 -5.21 -16.00
N THR A 42 -6.01 -6.36 -15.58
CA THR A 42 -6.15 -6.89 -14.23
C THR A 42 -4.83 -6.72 -13.49
N ILE A 43 -4.83 -5.95 -12.42
CA ILE A 43 -3.67 -5.66 -11.57
C ILE A 43 -3.87 -6.37 -10.24
N ASN A 44 -2.97 -7.26 -9.87
CA ASN A 44 -2.97 -7.93 -8.58
C ASN A 44 -1.78 -7.43 -7.76
N VAL A 45 -2.07 -6.94 -6.56
CA VAL A 45 -1.06 -6.60 -5.55
C VAL A 45 -1.29 -7.49 -4.33
N SER A 46 -0.21 -7.95 -3.71
CA SER A 46 -0.29 -8.70 -2.45
C SER A 46 0.94 -8.51 -1.58
N GLN A 47 0.76 -8.68 -0.27
CA GLN A 47 1.81 -8.76 0.75
C GLN A 47 1.52 -9.94 1.68
N ASP A 48 2.53 -10.41 2.40
CA ASP A 48 2.35 -11.46 3.41
C ASP A 48 1.57 -10.92 4.63
N ALA A 49 0.91 -11.81 5.38
CA ALA A 49 0.25 -11.41 6.63
C ALA A 49 1.26 -10.98 7.71
N THR A 50 2.51 -11.41 7.61
CA THR A 50 3.60 -11.03 8.51
C THR A 50 4.37 -9.79 8.05
N ASP A 51 4.12 -9.30 6.84
CA ASP A 51 4.73 -8.08 6.31
C ASP A 51 4.28 -6.84 7.10
N ASP A 52 5.17 -5.85 7.17
CA ASP A 52 4.85 -4.50 7.59
C ASP A 52 3.71 -3.94 6.70
N SER A 53 2.85 -3.11 7.28
CA SER A 53 1.65 -2.65 6.57
C SER A 53 2.04 -1.69 5.43
N THR A 54 1.57 -1.93 4.21
CA THR A 54 1.80 -1.03 3.08
C THR A 54 1.27 0.38 3.35
N ALA A 55 2.11 1.40 3.24
CA ALA A 55 1.73 2.81 3.33
C ALA A 55 1.40 3.42 1.96
N ARG A 56 2.17 3.06 0.93
CA ARG A 56 2.01 3.57 -0.43
C ARG A 56 2.34 2.52 -1.48
N ILE A 57 1.60 2.54 -2.58
CA ILE A 57 1.93 1.79 -3.79
C ILE A 57 1.94 2.77 -4.96
N VAL A 58 3.00 2.75 -5.76
CA VAL A 58 3.09 3.41 -7.06
C VAL A 58 3.23 2.34 -8.14
N ILE A 59 2.26 2.22 -9.04
CA ILE A 59 2.26 1.24 -10.14
C ILE A 59 2.51 1.98 -11.44
N TYR A 60 3.47 1.51 -12.23
CA TYR A 60 3.86 2.08 -13.52
C TYR A 60 3.34 1.23 -14.67
N ALA A 61 2.52 1.86 -15.51
CA ALA A 61 2.13 1.29 -16.80
C ALA A 61 3.32 1.38 -17.78
N PRO A 62 3.64 0.29 -18.49
CA PRO A 62 4.73 0.27 -19.48
C PRO A 62 4.56 1.38 -20.52
N ARG A 63 5.68 1.93 -21.01
CA ARG A 63 5.69 3.02 -22.01
C ARG A 63 4.81 2.77 -23.25
N ASP A 64 4.68 1.52 -23.67
CA ASP A 64 3.92 1.15 -24.88
C ASP A 64 2.41 0.96 -24.62
N VAL A 65 1.97 1.01 -23.36
CA VAL A 65 0.55 0.98 -22.98
C VAL A 65 -0.03 2.39 -23.09
N SER A 66 -1.12 2.57 -23.82
CA SER A 66 -1.82 3.86 -23.84
C SER A 66 -2.75 4.01 -22.64
N ALA A 67 -2.81 5.23 -22.08
CA ALA A 67 -3.66 5.57 -20.93
C ALA A 67 -4.71 6.63 -21.31
N THR A 68 -5.97 6.21 -21.31
CA THR A 68 -7.15 7.07 -21.49
C THR A 68 -7.66 7.45 -20.10
N LEU A 69 -7.48 8.70 -19.70
CA LEU A 69 -7.80 9.24 -18.36
C LEU A 69 -8.80 10.40 -18.40
N ASN A 70 -9.67 10.43 -19.40
CA ASN A 70 -10.65 11.52 -19.63
C ASN A 70 -12.09 11.07 -19.37
N GLN A 71 -12.29 9.99 -18.62
CA GLN A 71 -13.62 9.50 -18.28
C GLN A 71 -14.36 10.57 -17.47
N PRO A 72 -15.65 10.84 -17.77
CA PRO A 72 -16.45 11.78 -16.99
C PRO A 72 -16.48 11.39 -15.50
N PRO A 73 -16.61 12.35 -14.56
CA PRO A 73 -16.80 12.04 -13.15
C PRO A 73 -17.97 11.07 -12.91
N ARG A 74 -17.85 10.23 -11.88
CA ARG A 74 -18.81 9.17 -11.51
C ARG A 74 -18.93 8.04 -12.54
N THR A 75 -17.98 7.90 -13.46
CA THR A 75 -17.92 6.75 -14.36
C THR A 75 -17.31 5.57 -13.64
N GLN A 76 -18.00 4.43 -13.61
CA GLN A 76 -17.39 3.18 -13.16
C GLN A 76 -16.46 2.63 -14.25
N ILE A 77 -15.17 2.54 -13.93
CA ILE A 77 -14.10 2.12 -14.85
C ILE A 77 -13.58 0.71 -14.55
N GLY A 78 -14.08 0.10 -13.47
CA GLY A 78 -13.61 -1.20 -13.04
C GLY A 78 -14.26 -1.71 -11.77
N SER A 79 -13.68 -2.80 -11.28
CA SER A 79 -14.03 -3.45 -10.02
C SER A 79 -12.77 -3.88 -9.29
N VAL A 80 -12.90 -4.06 -7.97
CA VAL A 80 -11.86 -4.61 -7.12
C VAL A 80 -12.44 -5.76 -6.31
N ARG A 81 -11.59 -6.74 -6.03
CA ARG A 81 -11.81 -7.72 -4.96
C ARG A 81 -10.49 -7.96 -4.24
N GLY A 82 -10.54 -8.42 -3.00
CA GLY A 82 -9.31 -8.69 -2.27
C GLY A 82 -9.52 -9.17 -0.86
N LEU A 83 -8.43 -9.14 -0.12
CA LEU A 83 -8.36 -9.55 1.27
C LEU A 83 -7.74 -8.40 2.09
N ILE A 84 -8.42 -8.01 3.15
CA ILE A 84 -7.90 -7.12 4.18
C ILE A 84 -7.77 -7.88 5.50
N ASN A 85 -6.91 -7.41 6.39
CA ASN A 85 -6.89 -7.82 7.79
C ASN A 85 -7.38 -6.66 8.65
N ILE A 86 -8.31 -6.93 9.55
CA ILE A 86 -8.89 -5.92 10.45
C ILE A 86 -8.37 -6.21 11.86
N LEU A 87 -7.40 -5.40 12.30
CA LEU A 87 -6.68 -5.62 13.55
C LEU A 87 -7.59 -5.51 14.78
N ASP A 88 -8.60 -4.64 14.74
CA ASP A 88 -9.46 -4.36 15.91
C ASP A 88 -10.49 -5.47 16.18
N LEU A 89 -10.73 -6.38 15.23
CA LEU A 89 -11.67 -7.50 15.43
C LEU A 89 -11.09 -8.63 16.28
N ALA A 90 -9.78 -8.83 16.28
CA ALA A 90 -9.11 -9.82 17.12
C ALA A 90 -7.66 -9.40 17.44
N PRO A 91 -7.43 -8.39 18.29
CA PRO A 91 -6.09 -7.89 18.57
C PRO A 91 -5.19 -8.96 19.22
N PRO A 92 -3.90 -9.09 18.84
CA PRO A 92 -3.19 -8.32 17.82
C PRO A 92 -3.20 -8.97 16.41
N ALA A 93 -3.75 -10.17 16.26
CA ALA A 93 -3.67 -10.94 15.00
C ALA A 93 -4.61 -10.43 13.90
N GLY A 94 -5.69 -9.75 14.30
CA GLY A 94 -6.76 -9.31 13.42
C GLY A 94 -7.58 -10.44 12.82
N VAL A 95 -8.57 -10.08 12.02
CA VAL A 95 -9.41 -11.02 11.26
C VAL A 95 -9.29 -10.70 9.78
N ASN A 96 -9.02 -11.72 8.97
CA ASN A 96 -9.01 -11.57 7.52
C ASN A 96 -10.45 -11.49 7.00
N GLN A 97 -10.72 -10.49 6.18
CA GLN A 97 -12.02 -10.30 5.53
C GLN A 97 -11.83 -10.06 4.04
N GLU A 98 -12.62 -10.78 3.25
CA GLU A 98 -12.73 -10.50 1.83
C GLU A 98 -13.53 -9.23 1.62
N PHE A 99 -13.12 -8.45 0.62
CA PHE A 99 -13.86 -7.27 0.19
C PHE A 99 -14.06 -7.28 -1.32
N THR A 100 -15.11 -6.60 -1.76
CA THR A 100 -15.37 -6.29 -3.17
C THR A 100 -15.80 -4.83 -3.31
N GLY A 101 -15.59 -4.22 -4.48
CA GLY A 101 -15.97 -2.83 -4.69
C GLY A 101 -15.93 -2.40 -6.15
N GLY A 102 -16.55 -1.26 -6.43
CA GLY A 102 -16.42 -0.56 -7.71
C GLY A 102 -15.25 0.42 -7.70
N ILE A 103 -14.69 0.68 -8.88
CA ILE A 103 -13.70 1.73 -9.11
C ILE A 103 -14.38 2.81 -9.94
N THR A 104 -14.53 4.00 -9.40
CA THR A 104 -15.20 5.13 -10.06
C THR A 104 -14.28 6.32 -10.21
N THR A 105 -14.43 7.09 -11.29
CA THR A 105 -13.76 8.38 -11.44
C THR A 105 -14.43 9.44 -10.58
N VAL A 106 -13.64 10.41 -10.09
CA VAL A 106 -14.16 11.57 -9.35
C VAL A 106 -13.61 12.86 -9.92
N ALA A 107 -14.38 13.94 -9.82
CA ALA A 107 -13.91 15.26 -10.21
C ALA A 107 -12.83 15.75 -9.21
N PRO A 108 -11.85 16.57 -9.63
CA PRO A 108 -10.87 17.15 -8.71
C PRO A 108 -11.48 17.92 -7.54
N SER A 109 -12.62 18.59 -7.76
CA SER A 109 -13.37 19.31 -6.71
C SER A 109 -14.07 18.40 -5.70
N GLU A 110 -14.22 17.11 -6.03
CA GLU A 110 -14.88 16.08 -5.20
C GLU A 110 -13.85 15.09 -4.62
N ALA A 111 -12.55 15.33 -4.85
CA ALA A 111 -11.49 14.46 -4.39
C ALA A 111 -11.49 14.36 -2.85
N PRO A 112 -11.38 13.15 -2.28
CA PRO A 112 -11.20 13.00 -0.84
C PRO A 112 -9.95 13.76 -0.37
N PRO A 113 -9.98 14.42 0.80
CA PRO A 113 -8.83 15.20 1.29
C PRO A 113 -7.58 14.35 1.51
N THR A 114 -7.74 13.03 1.68
CA THR A 114 -6.64 12.05 1.77
C THR A 114 -5.81 11.95 0.49
N VAL A 115 -6.34 12.37 -0.67
CA VAL A 115 -5.57 12.48 -1.92
C VAL A 115 -4.40 13.43 -1.74
N ALA A 116 -4.64 14.64 -1.23
CA ALA A 116 -3.60 15.67 -1.09
C ALA A 116 -2.51 15.27 -0.08
N LEU A 117 -2.83 14.40 0.89
CA LEU A 117 -1.85 13.83 1.82
C LEU A 117 -0.97 12.75 1.17
N CYS A 118 -1.51 12.02 0.19
CA CYS A 118 -0.83 10.94 -0.50
C CYS A 118 0.03 11.44 -1.68
N ALA A 119 -0.56 12.31 -2.50
CA ALA A 119 0.02 12.85 -3.70
C ALA A 119 -0.49 14.31 -3.84
N PRO A 120 0.30 15.29 -3.40
CA PRO A 120 -0.09 16.69 -3.52
C PRO A 120 0.08 17.16 -4.97
N GLY A 121 -0.89 17.94 -5.46
CA GLY A 121 -0.83 18.55 -6.79
C GLY A 121 -2.06 18.26 -7.64
N ALA A 122 -1.99 18.67 -8.90
CA ALA A 122 -3.00 18.33 -9.89
C ALA A 122 -2.69 16.96 -10.51
N HIS A 123 -3.74 16.19 -10.79
CA HIS A 123 -3.65 14.85 -11.35
C HIS A 123 -4.49 14.73 -12.62
N ASP A 124 -4.08 13.88 -13.57
CA ASP A 124 -4.83 13.64 -14.80
C ASP A 124 -6.19 13.00 -14.52
N ALA A 125 -6.25 12.06 -13.56
CA ALA A 125 -7.47 11.46 -13.07
C ALA A 125 -7.38 11.09 -11.59
N ILE A 126 -8.54 11.06 -10.94
CA ILE A 126 -8.70 10.58 -9.58
C ILE A 126 -9.74 9.47 -9.61
N TRP A 127 -9.38 8.31 -9.07
CA TRP A 127 -10.23 7.14 -8.97
C TRP A 127 -10.51 6.87 -7.49
N VAL A 128 -11.72 6.44 -7.17
CA VAL A 128 -12.10 6.04 -5.82
C VAL A 128 -12.59 4.61 -5.87
N VAL A 129 -12.00 3.80 -5.01
CA VAL A 129 -12.48 2.47 -4.70
C VAL A 129 -13.51 2.60 -3.59
N SER A 130 -14.68 2.00 -3.77
CA SER A 130 -15.73 1.91 -2.73
C SER A 130 -15.86 0.46 -2.27
N PRO A 131 -15.02 0.00 -1.32
CA PRO A 131 -15.01 -1.38 -0.88
C PRO A 131 -16.14 -1.70 0.08
N THR A 132 -16.59 -2.95 0.04
CA THR A 132 -17.58 -3.53 0.93
C THR A 132 -17.07 -4.88 1.43
N ALA A 133 -17.25 -5.16 2.72
CA ALA A 133 -16.90 -6.42 3.35
C ALA A 133 -18.01 -6.83 4.33
N ALA A 134 -18.39 -8.11 4.31
CA ALA A 134 -19.48 -8.64 5.15
C ALA A 134 -20.79 -7.80 5.11
N GLY A 135 -21.11 -7.20 3.96
CA GLY A 135 -22.30 -6.36 3.77
C GLY A 135 -22.18 -4.93 4.30
N ALA A 136 -21.06 -4.55 4.92
CA ALA A 136 -20.79 -3.19 5.38
C ALA A 136 -19.90 -2.43 4.38
N SER A 137 -20.13 -1.12 4.25
CA SER A 137 -19.24 -0.24 3.50
C SER A 137 -17.96 0.00 4.32
N LEU A 138 -16.82 -0.17 3.66
CA LEU A 138 -15.52 0.16 4.20
C LEU A 138 -15.12 1.59 3.79
N GLU A 139 -14.00 2.07 4.33
CA GLU A 139 -13.44 3.35 3.89
C GLU A 139 -13.14 3.35 2.39
N ALA A 140 -13.54 4.43 1.72
CA ALA A 140 -13.21 4.65 0.32
C ALA A 140 -11.70 4.91 0.16
N ILE A 141 -11.07 4.23 -0.79
CA ILE A 141 -9.62 4.32 -1.04
C ILE A 141 -9.41 5.12 -2.32
N PRO A 142 -8.91 6.36 -2.24
CA PRO A 142 -8.60 7.13 -3.42
C PRO A 142 -7.29 6.68 -4.04
N MET A 143 -7.21 6.81 -5.36
CA MET A 143 -6.02 6.61 -6.16
C MET A 143 -5.91 7.77 -7.14
N VAL A 144 -4.70 8.27 -7.35
CA VAL A 144 -4.44 9.27 -8.39
C VAL A 144 -3.73 8.61 -9.54
N VAL A 145 -4.00 9.10 -10.75
CA VAL A 145 -3.43 8.56 -11.96
C VAL A 145 -2.94 9.69 -12.82
N ASP A 146 -1.66 9.61 -13.20
CA ASP A 146 -0.95 10.63 -13.95
C ASP A 146 -0.34 10.03 -15.20
N ARG A 147 -0.46 10.74 -16.33
CA ARG A 147 0.32 10.45 -17.53
C ARG A 147 1.76 10.87 -17.30
N ILE A 148 2.66 10.06 -17.83
CA ILE A 148 4.08 10.31 -17.78
C ILE A 148 4.53 10.67 -19.19
N THR A 149 4.74 11.96 -19.42
CA THR A 149 5.17 12.50 -20.72
C THR A 149 6.56 13.15 -20.64
N THR A 150 7.06 13.41 -19.43
CA THR A 150 8.34 14.10 -19.19
C THR A 150 9.06 13.51 -17.98
N GLY A 151 10.32 13.90 -17.78
CA GLY A 151 11.15 13.46 -16.66
C GLY A 151 11.71 12.04 -16.81
N PRO A 152 12.47 11.56 -15.81
CA PRO A 152 13.13 10.26 -15.88
C PRO A 152 12.18 9.07 -16.03
N GLU A 153 10.98 9.16 -15.43
CA GLU A 153 9.97 8.08 -15.50
C GLU A 153 9.47 7.85 -16.94
N ALA A 154 9.49 8.89 -17.80
CA ALA A 154 9.05 8.80 -19.20
C ALA A 154 9.94 7.88 -20.06
N ALA A 155 11.12 7.51 -19.56
CA ALA A 155 11.98 6.54 -20.21
C ALA A 155 11.40 5.11 -20.18
N PHE A 156 10.53 4.79 -19.21
CA PHE A 156 10.03 3.42 -19.01
C PHE A 156 8.51 3.31 -18.79
N ALA A 157 7.83 4.40 -18.44
CA ALA A 157 6.41 4.38 -18.12
C ALA A 157 5.60 5.40 -18.94
N SER A 158 4.34 5.05 -19.24
CA SER A 158 3.38 5.94 -19.90
C SER A 158 2.41 6.59 -18.92
N ALA A 159 2.17 5.94 -17.78
CA ALA A 159 1.33 6.43 -16.70
C ALA A 159 1.75 5.82 -15.36
N LYS A 160 1.39 6.48 -14.27
CA LYS A 160 1.50 5.95 -12.91
C LYS A 160 0.17 6.01 -12.17
N ILE A 161 -0.08 5.00 -11.36
CA ILE A 161 -1.17 4.94 -10.39
C ILE A 161 -0.55 5.05 -9.00
N THR A 162 -0.96 6.00 -8.19
CA THR A 162 -0.51 6.15 -6.80
C THR A 162 -1.68 5.98 -5.85
N VAL A 163 -1.50 5.11 -4.86
CA VAL A 163 -2.45 4.88 -3.77
C VAL A 163 -1.72 4.89 -2.44
N CYS A 164 -2.33 5.49 -1.42
CA CYS A 164 -1.83 5.46 -0.05
C CYS A 164 -2.87 4.90 0.90
N PHE A 165 -2.38 4.26 1.95
CA PHE A 165 -3.19 3.66 3.00
C PHE A 165 -2.86 4.32 4.34
N ARG A 166 -3.86 4.41 5.21
CA ARG A 166 -3.67 4.91 6.57
C ARG A 166 -2.95 3.86 7.43
N PRO A 167 -2.14 4.27 8.42
CA PRO A 167 -1.46 3.33 9.32
C PRO A 167 -2.51 2.56 10.15
N PRO A 168 -2.44 1.21 10.18
CA PRO A 168 -3.45 0.39 10.85
C PRO A 168 -3.14 0.13 12.33
N ASP A 169 -1.88 0.23 12.73
CA ASP A 169 -1.34 -0.30 13.99
C ASP A 169 -0.84 0.77 14.96
N ILE A 170 -1.17 2.05 14.71
CA ILE A 170 -1.05 3.12 15.71
C ILE A 170 -2.21 3.07 16.71
N PRO A 171 -2.09 3.67 17.90
CA PRO A 171 -3.12 3.60 18.94
C PRO A 171 -4.51 4.03 18.46
N GLN A 172 -5.55 3.31 18.88
CA GLN A 172 -6.94 3.65 18.57
C GLN A 172 -7.26 5.08 19.03
N GLY A 173 -8.00 5.84 18.19
CA GLY A 173 -8.32 7.25 18.43
C GLY A 173 -7.26 8.23 17.92
N THR A 174 -6.08 7.76 17.48
CA THR A 174 -5.08 8.63 16.85
C THR A 174 -5.61 9.18 15.52
N PRO A 175 -5.58 10.51 15.29
CA PRO A 175 -5.95 11.09 14.01
C PRO A 175 -5.15 10.47 12.86
N GLY A 176 -5.84 10.15 11.76
CA GLY A 176 -5.20 9.53 10.60
C GLY A 176 -4.97 8.02 10.70
N ARG A 177 -5.34 7.35 11.79
CA ARG A 177 -5.34 5.87 11.86
C ARG A 177 -6.35 5.28 10.87
N SER A 178 -6.05 4.11 10.30
CA SER A 178 -7.02 3.32 9.53
C SER A 178 -8.24 2.94 10.39
N PRO A 179 -9.48 3.09 9.90
CA PRO A 179 -10.67 2.67 10.62
C PRO A 179 -10.61 1.18 10.94
N SER A 180 -10.93 0.82 12.19
CA SER A 180 -10.86 -0.56 12.68
C SER A 180 -9.48 -1.23 12.54
N GLY A 181 -8.42 -0.46 12.26
CA GLY A 181 -7.09 -1.01 11.99
C GLY A 181 -7.04 -1.85 10.72
N ALA A 182 -7.83 -1.50 9.71
CA ALA A 182 -7.85 -2.22 8.43
C ALA A 182 -6.52 -2.04 7.68
N ARG A 183 -5.91 -3.15 7.26
CA ARG A 183 -4.71 -3.18 6.42
C ARG A 183 -4.92 -4.06 5.18
N LEU A 184 -4.36 -3.65 4.06
CA LEU A 184 -4.44 -4.39 2.80
C LEU A 184 -3.49 -5.59 2.83
N LEU A 185 -4.00 -6.80 2.52
CA LEU A 185 -3.16 -7.98 2.27
C LEU A 185 -3.10 -8.29 0.77
N GLN A 186 -4.23 -8.19 0.08
CA GLN A 186 -4.32 -8.46 -1.36
C GLN A 186 -5.42 -7.61 -1.99
N ALA A 187 -5.17 -7.12 -3.19
CA ALA A 187 -6.20 -6.55 -4.07
C ALA A 187 -5.99 -6.99 -5.51
N SER A 188 -7.11 -7.24 -6.20
CA SER A 188 -7.20 -7.54 -7.62
C SER A 188 -8.12 -6.50 -8.25
N PHE A 189 -7.55 -5.56 -8.99
CA PHE A 189 -8.25 -4.50 -9.70
C PHE A 189 -8.44 -4.91 -11.15
N THR A 190 -9.68 -4.90 -11.65
CA THR A 190 -9.96 -5.08 -13.07
C THR A 190 -10.42 -3.75 -13.65
N LEU A 191 -9.67 -3.21 -14.59
CA LEU A 191 -9.95 -1.97 -15.29
C LEU A 191 -10.34 -2.28 -16.74
N LEU A 192 -11.30 -1.51 -17.28
CA LEU A 192 -11.79 -1.66 -18.64
C LEU A 192 -11.71 -0.32 -19.39
N GLY A 193 -11.07 -0.30 -20.56
CA GLY A 193 -11.03 0.86 -21.45
C GLY A 193 -10.14 2.01 -20.98
N VAL A 194 -9.39 1.81 -19.88
CA VAL A 194 -8.44 2.79 -19.34
C VAL A 194 -7.05 2.60 -19.92
N PHE A 195 -6.58 1.36 -19.91
CA PHE A 195 -5.29 0.96 -20.46
C PHE A 195 -5.51 0.09 -21.68
N THR A 196 -4.83 0.40 -22.77
CA THR A 196 -4.86 -0.43 -23.98
C THR A 196 -3.47 -0.95 -24.28
N SER A 197 -3.35 -2.27 -24.31
CA SER A 197 -2.11 -2.93 -24.75
C SER A 197 -1.98 -2.86 -26.28
N PRO A 198 -0.78 -2.62 -26.82
CA PRO A 198 -0.51 -2.67 -28.25
C PRO A 198 -0.81 -4.06 -28.83
N THR A 199 -1.36 -4.09 -30.05
CA THR A 199 -1.63 -5.33 -30.77
C THR A 199 -0.32 -5.95 -31.27
N GLY A 200 -0.08 -7.23 -30.95
CA GLY A 200 1.09 -7.97 -31.44
C GLY A 200 2.38 -7.76 -30.64
N GLY A 201 2.31 -7.18 -29.43
CA GLY A 201 3.47 -6.92 -28.57
C GLY A 201 3.98 -8.14 -27.80
N SER A 202 5.25 -8.06 -27.38
CA SER A 202 5.85 -8.93 -26.35
C SER A 202 5.22 -8.69 -24.98
N SER A 203 5.54 -9.55 -24.00
CA SER A 203 5.15 -9.35 -22.60
C SER A 203 5.58 -7.95 -22.12
N LEU A 204 4.63 -7.15 -21.64
CA LEU A 204 4.89 -5.80 -21.15
C LEU A 204 5.11 -5.83 -19.64
N ALA A 205 6.27 -5.33 -19.21
CA ALA A 205 6.65 -5.33 -17.80
C ALA A 205 6.04 -4.14 -17.07
N TRP A 206 5.01 -4.40 -16.27
CA TRP A 206 4.50 -3.46 -15.28
C TRP A 206 5.42 -3.49 -14.05
N ASN A 207 5.71 -2.31 -13.50
CA ASN A 207 6.54 -2.18 -12.31
C ASN A 207 5.75 -1.54 -11.18
N ALA A 208 6.11 -1.82 -9.93
CA ALA A 208 5.56 -1.10 -8.80
C ALA A 208 6.60 -0.85 -7.72
N LEU A 209 6.48 0.31 -7.08
CA LEU A 209 7.18 0.66 -5.87
C LEU A 209 6.20 0.56 -4.70
N PHE A 210 6.57 -0.25 -3.72
CA PHE A 210 5.81 -0.44 -2.50
C PHE A 210 6.59 0.16 -1.33
N THR A 211 5.93 0.96 -0.51
CA THR A 211 6.53 1.62 0.64
C THR A 211 5.76 1.20 1.90
N PRO A 212 6.35 0.46 2.84
CA PRO A 212 5.67 0.05 4.08
C PRO A 212 5.69 1.14 5.15
N TYR A 213 4.87 1.00 6.19
CA TYR A 213 5.01 1.72 7.45
C TYR A 213 6.08 1.08 8.33
N THR A 214 6.80 1.88 9.11
CA THR A 214 7.49 1.41 10.31
C THR A 214 6.45 0.92 11.33
N PRO A 215 6.55 -0.33 11.81
CA PRO A 215 5.57 -0.91 12.72
C PRO A 215 5.28 -0.04 13.94
N ARG A 216 4.00 0.15 14.25
CA ARG A 216 3.45 0.83 15.44
C ARG A 216 3.75 2.32 15.57
N VAL A 217 4.53 2.92 14.68
CA VAL A 217 4.88 4.34 14.72
C VAL A 217 4.05 5.16 13.72
N GLY A 218 3.49 4.51 12.69
CA GLY A 218 2.74 5.18 11.63
C GLY A 218 3.60 6.10 10.76
N GLN A 219 4.93 5.95 10.82
CA GLN A 219 5.89 6.62 9.94
C GLN A 219 6.15 5.76 8.72
N VAL A 220 6.24 6.36 7.54
CA VAL A 220 6.55 5.62 6.31
C VAL A 220 8.02 5.21 6.35
N ASN A 221 8.31 3.95 6.07
CA ASN A 221 9.67 3.43 5.94
C ASN A 221 10.16 3.69 4.50
N GLY A 222 11.09 4.63 4.34
CA GLY A 222 11.59 5.09 3.05
C GLY A 222 13.08 5.39 3.09
#